data_AF-B3H0V4-F1
#
_entry.id   AF-B3H0V4-F1
#
_cell.length_a   1.000
_cell.length_b   1.000
_cell.length_c   1.000
_cell.angle_alpha   90.00
_cell.angle_beta   90.00
_cell.angle_gamma   90.00
#
_symmetry.space_group_name_H-M   'P 1'
#
loop_
_entity.id
_entity.type
_entity.pdbx_description
1 polymer ?
#
loop_
_entity_poly.entity_id
_entity_poly.type
_entity_poly.pdbx_seq_one_letter_code
_entity_poly.pdbx_strand_id
1 'polypeptide(L)'
;MLTIFTINMDNNLNPAKCGIFTIRNKIMTERKKYELTDEFIEHWSGKKLYRIKALIDFGLVVAGSLGGFVESENNLDHNGNAWVYGNARVYGNARVYGDARVYGDARVYGNAWVYGDARVYGNAWVYGDARVYGNAWVYGDARMYGNAWVYGDARVYGDARVYGDARVYGDARVYGNAWVYGDARVYGNAWVYGDARVYGNAWVYGDARMYGNARVYGDARVYGDARVYGNARVYGDARVYGNAEVCEQRSVIWFSVVGTENGTLTIYKSKDGSLLATRGCFSGTVDEFLAKSAQVHDEKTKREYELLIEVAKSRILG
;
A
#
# COMPACT_ATOMS: atom_id res chain seq x y z
N MET A 1 13.46 -36.11 4.30
CA MET A 1 13.41 -36.70 5.66
C MET A 1 11.94 -36.81 6.01
N LEU A 2 11.35 -37.98 5.74
CA LEU A 2 9.92 -38.26 5.91
C LEU A 2 9.77 -38.98 7.24
N THR A 3 9.03 -38.41 8.19
CA THR A 3 8.76 -39.07 9.47
C THR A 3 7.69 -40.14 9.25
N ILE A 4 8.10 -41.41 9.23
CA ILE A 4 7.22 -42.56 9.20
C ILE A 4 6.68 -42.75 10.63
N PHE A 5 5.37 -42.56 10.83
CA PHE A 5 4.71 -43.09 12.03
C PHE A 5 4.29 -44.54 11.74
N THR A 6 5.02 -45.48 12.32
CA THR A 6 4.63 -46.88 12.40
C THR A 6 3.49 -47.02 13.41
N ILE A 7 2.28 -47.29 12.95
CA ILE A 7 1.18 -47.74 13.82
C ILE A 7 1.14 -49.27 13.73
N ASN A 8 1.59 -49.93 14.78
CA ASN A 8 1.35 -51.35 15.02
C ASN A 8 -0.14 -51.53 15.37
N MET A 9 -0.88 -52.34 14.60
CA MET A 9 -2.16 -52.88 15.06
C MET A 9 -2.28 -54.35 14.66
N ASP A 10 -2.15 -55.18 15.69
CA ASP A 10 -2.69 -56.51 15.95
C ASP A 10 -3.27 -57.36 14.79
N ASN A 11 -2.71 -58.56 14.68
CA ASN A 11 -3.15 -59.70 13.87
C ASN A 11 -4.51 -60.29 14.33
N ASN A 12 -5.61 -59.56 14.19
CA ASN A 12 -6.94 -60.18 14.33
C ASN A 12 -8.12 -59.41 13.71
N LEU A 13 -8.06 -59.10 12.40
CA LEU A 13 -9.20 -58.51 11.68
C LEU A 13 -9.72 -59.43 10.57
N ASN A 14 -10.96 -59.88 10.80
CA ASN A 14 -11.87 -60.60 9.91
C ASN A 14 -11.80 -60.13 8.43
N PRO A 15 -11.69 -61.04 7.43
CA PRO A 15 -11.59 -60.68 6.01
C PRO A 15 -12.77 -59.85 5.46
N ALA A 16 -13.92 -59.80 6.15
CA ALA A 16 -15.04 -58.95 5.77
C ALA A 16 -14.84 -57.43 6.07
N LYS A 17 -13.85 -57.05 6.91
CA LYS A 17 -13.54 -55.63 7.19
C LYS A 17 -12.52 -55.01 6.21
N CYS A 18 -11.88 -55.82 5.36
CA CYS A 18 -10.90 -55.35 4.38
C CYS A 18 -11.55 -54.59 3.21
N GLY A 19 -12.85 -54.81 2.94
CA GLY A 19 -13.62 -54.10 1.91
C GLY A 19 -14.05 -52.68 2.28
N ILE A 20 -14.10 -52.33 3.57
CA ILE A 20 -14.56 -51.00 4.03
C ILE A 20 -13.40 -49.99 4.10
N PHE A 21 -12.18 -50.46 4.35
CA PHE A 21 -11.01 -49.58 4.47
C PHE A 21 -10.47 -49.10 3.11
N THR A 22 -10.69 -49.89 2.05
CA THR A 22 -10.24 -49.56 0.69
C THR A 22 -11.14 -48.53 -0.02
N ILE A 23 -12.40 -48.37 0.42
CA ILE A 23 -13.34 -47.38 -0.16
C ILE A 23 -13.16 -46.00 0.48
N ARG A 24 -12.71 -45.91 1.74
CA ARG A 24 -12.50 -44.62 2.42
C ARG A 24 -11.31 -43.81 1.89
N ASN A 25 -10.34 -44.45 1.24
CA ASN A 25 -9.19 -43.75 0.63
C ASN A 25 -9.41 -43.33 -0.83
N LYS A 26 -10.61 -43.52 -1.40
CA LYS A 26 -10.96 -43.09 -2.77
C LYS A 26 -11.90 -41.89 -2.83
N ILE A 27 -12.36 -41.35 -1.70
CA ILE A 27 -13.25 -40.18 -1.64
C ILE A 27 -12.90 -39.31 -0.42
N MET A 28 -11.72 -38.70 -0.45
CA MET A 28 -11.60 -37.32 0.04
C MET A 28 -11.28 -36.47 -1.18
N THR A 29 -12.18 -36.47 -2.16
CA THR A 29 -12.21 -35.44 -3.17
C THR A 29 -12.52 -34.15 -2.40
N GLU A 30 -11.53 -33.27 -2.24
CA GLU A 30 -11.80 -31.94 -1.71
C GLU A 30 -12.97 -31.36 -2.50
N ARG A 31 -14.05 -31.00 -1.79
CA ARG A 31 -15.27 -30.51 -2.41
C ARG A 31 -14.91 -29.19 -3.11
N LYS A 32 -14.83 -29.22 -4.44
CA LYS A 32 -14.52 -28.03 -5.24
C LYS A 32 -15.56 -26.94 -5.01
N LYS A 33 -15.07 -25.71 -4.80
CA LYS A 33 -15.92 -24.51 -4.69
C LYS A 33 -16.47 -24.06 -6.05
N TYR A 34 -15.70 -24.26 -7.11
CA TYR A 34 -16.04 -23.86 -8.47
C TYR A 34 -15.38 -24.78 -9.49
N GLU A 35 -15.84 -24.72 -10.73
CA GLU A 35 -15.23 -25.35 -11.90
C GLU A 35 -14.83 -24.31 -12.95
N LEU A 36 -13.86 -24.66 -13.80
CA LEU A 36 -13.58 -23.94 -15.04
C LEU A 36 -14.52 -24.47 -16.12
N THR A 37 -15.24 -23.58 -16.80
CA THR A 37 -16.15 -23.96 -17.90
C THR A 37 -15.42 -23.98 -19.24
N ASP A 38 -16.10 -24.44 -20.30
CA ASP A 38 -15.60 -24.39 -21.68
C ASP A 38 -15.62 -22.98 -22.30
N GLU A 39 -16.28 -22.00 -21.65
CA GLU A 39 -16.24 -20.61 -22.07
C GLU A 39 -14.88 -20.01 -21.69
N PHE A 40 -14.13 -19.50 -22.67
CA PHE A 40 -12.85 -18.84 -22.44
C PHE A 40 -12.70 -17.60 -23.31
N ILE A 41 -11.80 -16.72 -22.86
CA ILE A 41 -11.24 -15.64 -23.67
C ILE A 41 -9.78 -15.94 -23.98
N GLU A 42 -9.35 -15.57 -25.19
CA GLU A 42 -7.95 -15.62 -25.57
C GLU A 42 -7.23 -14.36 -25.08
N HIS A 43 -6.20 -14.57 -24.26
CA HIS A 43 -5.25 -13.54 -23.90
C HIS A 43 -4.26 -13.35 -25.06
N TRP A 44 -3.74 -12.14 -25.24
CA TRP A 44 -2.82 -11.78 -26.33
C TRP A 44 -1.55 -12.68 -26.39
N SER A 45 -1.20 -13.33 -25.29
CA SER A 45 -0.08 -14.28 -25.22
C SER A 45 -0.44 -15.71 -25.69
N GLY A 46 -1.64 -15.92 -26.27
CA GLY A 46 -2.16 -17.24 -26.65
C GLY A 46 -2.67 -18.10 -25.49
N LYS A 47 -2.70 -17.57 -24.26
CA LYS A 47 -3.24 -18.27 -23.09
C LYS A 47 -4.76 -18.14 -23.05
N LYS A 48 -5.44 -19.18 -22.56
CA LYS A 48 -6.89 -19.17 -22.35
C LYS A 48 -7.21 -18.80 -20.90
N LEU A 49 -8.15 -17.89 -20.70
CA LEU A 49 -8.73 -17.61 -19.39
C LEU A 49 -10.17 -18.12 -19.39
N TYR A 50 -10.45 -19.09 -18.53
CA TYR A 50 -11.71 -19.81 -18.47
C TYR A 50 -12.67 -19.12 -17.52
N ARG A 51 -13.94 -19.03 -17.93
CA ARG A 51 -15.03 -18.57 -17.07
C ARG A 51 -15.20 -19.56 -15.93
N ILE A 52 -15.28 -19.05 -14.70
CA ILE A 52 -15.54 -19.89 -13.52
C ILE A 52 -17.04 -20.01 -13.26
N LYS A 53 -17.47 -21.15 -12.72
CA LYS A 53 -18.85 -21.39 -12.27
C LYS A 53 -18.86 -21.97 -10.87
N ALA A 54 -19.65 -21.38 -9.97
CA ALA A 54 -19.78 -21.86 -8.60
C ALA A 54 -20.46 -23.24 -8.55
N LEU A 55 -19.92 -24.14 -7.75
CA LEU A 55 -20.49 -25.50 -7.54
C LEU A 55 -21.30 -25.60 -6.25
N ILE A 56 -21.10 -24.65 -5.33
CA ILE A 56 -21.72 -24.61 -4.00
C ILE A 56 -22.08 -23.17 -3.65
N ASP A 57 -22.94 -22.99 -2.65
CA ASP A 57 -23.20 -21.68 -2.05
C ASP A 57 -22.06 -21.31 -1.07
N PHE A 58 -21.60 -20.06 -1.12
CA PHE A 58 -20.61 -19.51 -0.17
C PHE A 58 -20.62 -17.98 -0.20
N GLY A 59 -20.50 -17.34 0.96
CA GLY A 59 -20.53 -15.87 1.07
C GLY A 59 -21.79 -15.28 0.42
N LEU A 60 -21.59 -14.54 -0.69
CA LEU A 60 -22.66 -13.93 -1.50
C LEU A 60 -22.88 -14.64 -2.84
N VAL A 61 -22.21 -15.77 -3.08
CA VAL A 61 -22.25 -16.52 -4.33
C VAL A 61 -23.13 -17.74 -4.17
N VAL A 62 -24.09 -17.90 -5.09
CA VAL A 62 -25.01 -19.06 -5.15
C VAL A 62 -24.47 -20.08 -6.15
N ALA A 63 -24.65 -21.36 -5.88
CA ALA A 63 -24.30 -22.45 -6.78
C ALA A 63 -24.90 -22.23 -8.18
N GLY A 64 -24.11 -22.53 -9.21
CA GLY A 64 -24.46 -22.28 -10.61
C GLY A 64 -24.13 -20.87 -11.11
N SER A 65 -23.82 -19.91 -10.23
CA SER A 65 -23.43 -18.56 -10.63
C SER A 65 -22.15 -18.55 -11.45
N LEU A 66 -22.15 -17.81 -12.56
CA LEU A 66 -20.94 -17.52 -13.33
C LEU A 66 -20.13 -16.41 -12.65
N GLY A 67 -18.82 -16.59 -12.58
CA GLY A 67 -17.87 -15.61 -12.07
C GLY A 67 -17.02 -15.01 -13.18
N GLY A 68 -15.82 -14.58 -12.83
CA GLY A 68 -14.79 -14.02 -13.69
C GLY A 68 -14.05 -15.03 -14.56
N PHE A 69 -12.94 -14.59 -15.16
CA PHE A 69 -12.04 -15.44 -15.94
C PHE A 69 -10.76 -15.74 -15.15
N VAL A 70 -10.36 -16.99 -15.08
CA VAL A 70 -9.08 -17.40 -14.50
C VAL A 70 -8.27 -18.27 -15.46
N GLU A 71 -6.94 -18.21 -15.43
CA GLU A 71 -6.09 -19.07 -16.29
C GLU A 71 -6.13 -20.53 -15.82
N SER A 72 -6.13 -20.76 -14.50
CA SER A 72 -6.11 -22.08 -13.88
C SER A 72 -6.72 -22.04 -12.47
N GLU A 73 -6.98 -23.20 -11.88
CA GLU A 73 -7.49 -23.31 -10.50
C GLU A 73 -6.50 -22.75 -9.46
N ASN A 74 -5.21 -22.61 -9.80
CA ASN A 74 -4.22 -21.99 -8.92
C ASN A 74 -4.46 -20.49 -8.70
N ASN A 75 -5.24 -19.84 -9.56
CA ASN A 75 -5.46 -18.41 -9.50
C ASN A 75 -6.52 -17.99 -8.48
N LEU A 76 -7.42 -18.89 -8.10
CA LEU A 76 -8.50 -18.63 -7.16
C LEU A 76 -8.63 -19.82 -6.20
N ASP A 77 -8.42 -19.60 -4.91
CA ASP A 77 -8.46 -20.66 -3.91
C ASP A 77 -9.86 -21.29 -3.82
N HIS A 78 -9.91 -22.61 -3.63
CA HIS A 78 -11.15 -23.32 -3.35
C HIS A 78 -11.65 -23.11 -1.91
N ASN A 79 -10.80 -22.63 -1.00
CA ASN A 79 -11.15 -22.28 0.38
C ASN A 79 -11.58 -20.81 0.52
N GLY A 80 -12.32 -20.50 1.60
CA GLY A 80 -12.80 -19.15 1.90
C GLY A 80 -13.82 -18.61 0.89
N ASN A 81 -14.23 -17.34 1.07
CA ASN A 81 -15.24 -16.70 0.22
C ASN A 81 -14.68 -15.89 -0.95
N ALA A 82 -13.38 -16.01 -1.21
CA ALA A 82 -12.73 -15.33 -2.32
C ALA A 82 -13.42 -15.67 -3.65
N TRP A 83 -13.67 -14.63 -4.46
CA TRP A 83 -14.35 -14.79 -5.74
C TRP A 83 -13.95 -13.72 -6.75
N VAL A 84 -13.89 -14.14 -8.02
CA VAL A 84 -13.74 -13.26 -9.17
C VAL A 84 -15.12 -13.13 -9.82
N TYR A 85 -15.66 -11.91 -9.97
CA TYR A 85 -16.99 -11.65 -10.52
C TYR A 85 -16.89 -11.00 -11.91
N GLY A 86 -17.97 -11.10 -12.68
CA GLY A 86 -18.16 -10.30 -13.90
C GLY A 86 -17.06 -10.52 -14.93
N ASN A 87 -16.46 -9.45 -15.45
CA ASN A 87 -15.44 -9.53 -16.50
C ASN A 87 -13.99 -9.58 -15.97
N ALA A 88 -13.83 -9.59 -14.64
CA ALA A 88 -12.52 -9.54 -14.03
C ALA A 88 -11.68 -10.77 -14.39
N ARG A 89 -10.35 -10.57 -14.45
CA ARG A 89 -9.39 -11.55 -14.97
C ARG A 89 -8.27 -11.79 -13.97
N VAL A 90 -8.00 -13.04 -13.65
CA VAL A 90 -6.88 -13.44 -12.79
C VAL A 90 -6.02 -14.50 -13.48
N TYR A 91 -4.76 -14.21 -13.76
CA TYR A 91 -3.92 -15.08 -14.60
C TYR A 91 -2.43 -15.01 -14.26
N GLY A 92 -1.61 -15.83 -14.91
CA GLY A 92 -0.23 -16.05 -14.51
C GLY A 92 -0.13 -16.77 -13.16
N ASN A 93 0.81 -16.35 -12.32
CA ASN A 93 1.00 -16.88 -10.96
C ASN A 93 0.18 -16.12 -9.90
N ALA A 94 -0.71 -15.22 -10.31
CA ALA A 94 -1.49 -14.42 -9.39
C ALA A 94 -2.44 -15.31 -8.58
N ARG A 95 -2.69 -14.94 -7.32
CA ARG A 95 -3.54 -15.72 -6.41
C ARG A 95 -4.55 -14.82 -5.71
N VAL A 96 -5.80 -15.28 -5.70
CA VAL A 96 -6.90 -14.66 -4.97
C VAL A 96 -7.45 -15.65 -3.95
N TYR A 97 -7.43 -15.31 -2.66
CA TYR A 97 -7.79 -16.22 -1.56
C TYR A 97 -8.34 -15.49 -0.33
N GLY A 98 -8.76 -16.21 0.72
CA GLY A 98 -9.45 -15.60 1.87
C GLY A 98 -10.87 -15.18 1.51
N ASP A 99 -11.22 -13.90 1.73
CA ASP A 99 -12.55 -13.32 1.43
C ASP A 99 -12.48 -12.25 0.33
N ALA A 100 -11.38 -12.23 -0.42
CA ALA A 100 -11.07 -11.20 -1.40
C ALA A 100 -12.03 -11.21 -2.59
N ARG A 101 -12.35 -10.01 -3.09
CA ARG A 101 -13.28 -9.83 -4.22
C ARG A 101 -12.61 -9.09 -5.36
N VAL A 102 -12.60 -9.71 -6.53
CA VAL A 102 -12.11 -9.08 -7.77
C VAL A 102 -13.29 -8.95 -8.73
N TYR A 103 -13.62 -7.76 -9.22
CA TYR A 103 -14.82 -7.54 -10.05
C TYR A 103 -14.70 -6.35 -11.02
N GLY A 104 -15.73 -6.10 -11.85
CA GLY A 104 -15.63 -5.13 -12.94
C GLY A 104 -14.73 -5.65 -14.07
N ASP A 105 -13.87 -4.79 -14.61
CA ASP A 105 -12.88 -5.10 -15.65
C ASP A 105 -11.45 -5.25 -15.08
N ALA A 106 -11.35 -5.45 -13.76
CA ALA A 106 -10.09 -5.53 -13.05
C ALA A 106 -9.22 -6.70 -13.52
N ARG A 107 -7.90 -6.50 -13.49
CA ARG A 107 -6.90 -7.49 -13.91
C ARG A 107 -5.88 -7.73 -12.81
N VAL A 108 -5.75 -8.98 -12.37
CA VAL A 108 -4.75 -9.41 -11.40
C VAL A 108 -3.84 -10.44 -12.06
N TYR A 109 -2.55 -10.15 -12.21
CA TYR A 109 -1.64 -11.06 -12.93
C TYR A 109 -0.18 -11.01 -12.44
N GLY A 110 0.73 -11.73 -13.11
CA GLY A 110 2.11 -11.85 -12.62
C GLY A 110 2.18 -12.74 -11.39
N ASN A 111 2.88 -12.33 -10.34
CA ASN A 111 2.94 -13.01 -9.04
C ASN A 111 2.06 -12.31 -7.97
N ALA A 112 1.07 -11.51 -8.39
CA ALA A 112 0.31 -10.65 -7.50
C ALA A 112 -0.63 -11.44 -6.57
N TRP A 113 -0.73 -11.03 -5.31
CA TRP A 113 -1.59 -11.68 -4.32
C TRP A 113 -2.69 -10.72 -3.84
N VAL A 114 -3.93 -11.20 -3.82
CA VAL A 114 -5.08 -10.47 -3.29
C VAL A 114 -5.79 -11.35 -2.26
N TYR A 115 -5.84 -10.93 -0.99
CA TYR A 115 -6.36 -11.78 0.09
C TYR A 115 -6.93 -11.01 1.29
N GLY A 116 -7.46 -11.71 2.30
CA GLY A 116 -8.24 -11.08 3.38
C GLY A 116 -9.57 -10.54 2.83
N ASP A 117 -10.02 -9.38 3.28
CA ASP A 117 -11.24 -8.71 2.83
C ASP A 117 -11.03 -7.75 1.63
N ALA A 118 -9.89 -7.89 0.94
CA ALA A 118 -9.45 -6.96 -0.09
C ALA A 118 -10.42 -6.90 -1.27
N ARG A 119 -10.55 -5.72 -1.88
CA ARG A 119 -11.41 -5.48 -3.04
C ARG A 119 -10.61 -4.85 -4.17
N VAL A 120 -10.62 -5.50 -5.34
CA VAL A 120 -10.00 -4.98 -6.56
C VAL A 120 -11.07 -4.87 -7.65
N TYR A 121 -11.36 -3.66 -8.13
CA TYR A 121 -12.47 -3.48 -9.08
C TYR A 121 -12.36 -2.29 -10.04
N GLY A 122 -13.36 -2.07 -10.90
CA GLY A 122 -13.28 -1.08 -11.97
C GLY A 122 -12.32 -1.55 -13.06
N ASN A 123 -11.44 -0.67 -13.53
CA ASN A 123 -10.39 -0.98 -14.52
C ASN A 123 -9.02 -1.23 -13.85
N ALA A 124 -8.99 -1.53 -12.55
CA ALA A 124 -7.75 -1.59 -11.78
C ALA A 124 -6.84 -2.74 -12.21
N TRP A 125 -5.53 -2.49 -12.24
CA TRP A 125 -4.51 -3.48 -12.58
C TRP A 125 -3.59 -3.74 -11.39
N VAL A 126 -3.47 -4.99 -10.97
CA VAL A 126 -2.56 -5.43 -9.91
C VAL A 126 -1.65 -6.52 -10.47
N TYR A 127 -0.33 -6.27 -10.55
CA TYR A 127 0.60 -7.20 -11.19
C TYR A 127 2.02 -7.17 -10.62
N GLY A 128 2.95 -7.96 -11.18
CA GLY A 128 4.28 -8.13 -10.57
C GLY A 128 4.18 -8.91 -9.26
N ASP A 129 4.93 -8.53 -8.23
CA ASP A 129 4.91 -9.15 -6.89
C ASP A 129 4.00 -8.38 -5.90
N ALA A 130 3.04 -7.61 -6.43
CA ALA A 130 2.19 -6.72 -5.67
C ALA A 130 1.24 -7.48 -4.73
N ARG A 131 0.97 -6.93 -3.55
CA ARG A 131 0.09 -7.53 -2.53
C ARG A 131 -1.00 -6.58 -2.05
N VAL A 132 -2.26 -6.99 -2.19
CA VAL A 132 -3.43 -6.27 -1.67
C VAL A 132 -4.11 -7.13 -0.60
N TYR A 133 -4.20 -6.66 0.64
CA TYR A 133 -4.79 -7.46 1.72
C TYR A 133 -5.44 -6.68 2.87
N GLY A 134 -6.07 -7.37 3.81
CA GLY A 134 -6.89 -6.73 4.85
C GLY A 134 -8.15 -6.11 4.24
N ASN A 135 -8.60 -4.96 4.71
CA ASN A 135 -9.78 -4.25 4.18
C ASN A 135 -9.45 -3.33 2.97
N ALA A 136 -8.33 -3.56 2.28
CA ALA A 136 -7.81 -2.63 1.30
C ALA A 136 -8.61 -2.62 -0.01
N TRP A 137 -8.79 -1.43 -0.61
CA TRP A 137 -9.54 -1.25 -1.85
C TRP A 137 -8.64 -0.66 -2.94
N VAL A 138 -8.61 -1.31 -4.11
CA VAL A 138 -7.92 -0.82 -5.32
C VAL A 138 -8.93 -0.75 -6.46
N TYR A 139 -9.22 0.44 -6.98
CA TYR A 139 -10.29 0.60 -7.97
C TYR A 139 -10.12 1.78 -8.95
N GLY A 140 -11.08 1.97 -9.87
CA GLY A 140 -10.93 2.96 -10.95
C GLY A 140 -9.88 2.47 -11.96
N ASP A 141 -9.02 3.37 -12.47
CA ASP A 141 -7.94 3.05 -13.40
C ASP A 141 -6.58 2.81 -12.69
N ALA A 142 -6.63 2.51 -11.39
CA ALA A 142 -5.45 2.41 -10.55
C ALA A 142 -4.53 1.27 -10.98
N ARG A 143 -3.21 1.50 -10.87
CA ARG A 143 -2.19 0.51 -11.22
C ARG A 143 -1.26 0.24 -10.05
N MET A 144 -1.09 -1.03 -9.73
CA MET A 144 -0.24 -1.49 -8.65
C MET A 144 0.70 -2.58 -9.15
N TYR A 145 2.01 -2.39 -8.99
CA TYR A 145 3.00 -3.35 -9.52
C TYR A 145 4.36 -3.33 -8.83
N GLY A 146 5.27 -4.24 -9.22
CA GLY A 146 6.54 -4.44 -8.49
C GLY A 146 6.28 -5.09 -7.14
N ASN A 147 7.05 -4.75 -6.11
CA ASN A 147 6.91 -5.26 -4.75
C ASN A 147 5.93 -4.42 -3.89
N ALA A 148 4.97 -3.73 -4.50
CA ALA A 148 4.10 -2.77 -3.81
C ALA A 148 3.09 -3.47 -2.89
N TRP A 149 2.83 -2.89 -1.71
CA TRP A 149 1.89 -3.44 -0.72
C TRP A 149 0.80 -2.42 -0.39
N VAL A 150 -0.46 -2.84 -0.42
CA VAL A 150 -1.62 -2.04 0.00
C VAL A 150 -2.44 -2.85 1.00
N TYR A 151 -2.59 -2.37 2.23
CA TYR A 151 -3.26 -3.13 3.29
C TYR A 151 -3.91 -2.29 4.40
N GLY A 152 -4.62 -2.93 5.33
CA GLY A 152 -5.47 -2.21 6.30
C GLY A 152 -6.71 -1.65 5.59
N ASP A 153 -7.19 -0.47 5.98
CA ASP A 153 -8.35 0.20 5.36
C ASP A 153 -7.98 1.12 4.17
N ALA A 154 -6.79 0.91 3.61
CA ALA A 154 -6.20 1.78 2.60
C ALA A 154 -6.98 1.74 1.27
N ARG A 155 -7.02 2.88 0.58
CA ARG A 155 -7.70 3.03 -0.71
C ARG A 155 -6.79 3.62 -1.77
N VAL A 156 -6.67 2.91 -2.90
CA VAL A 156 -5.94 3.37 -4.09
C VAL A 156 -6.91 3.44 -5.27
N TYR A 157 -7.13 4.61 -5.86
CA TYR A 157 -8.13 4.77 -6.92
C TYR A 157 -7.90 5.91 -7.91
N GLY A 158 -8.76 6.04 -8.94
CA GLY A 158 -8.51 6.96 -10.05
C GLY A 158 -7.33 6.48 -10.90
N ASP A 159 -6.51 7.38 -11.43
CA ASP A 159 -5.31 7.04 -12.24
C ASP A 159 -4.05 6.76 -11.40
N ALA A 160 -4.22 6.48 -10.10
CA ALA A 160 -3.12 6.38 -9.15
C ALA A 160 -2.18 5.21 -9.47
N ARG A 161 -0.89 5.39 -9.19
CA ARG A 161 0.15 4.38 -9.40
C ARG A 161 0.92 4.11 -8.12
N VAL A 162 0.98 2.84 -7.70
CA VAL A 162 1.76 2.39 -6.55
C VAL A 162 2.72 1.29 -7.00
N TYR A 163 4.03 1.51 -6.93
CA TYR A 163 5.00 0.53 -7.44
C TYR A 163 6.38 0.54 -6.75
N GLY A 164 7.27 -0.40 -7.11
CA GLY A 164 8.52 -0.60 -6.38
C GLY A 164 8.25 -1.23 -5.01
N ASP A 165 9.00 -0.87 -3.97
CA ASP A 165 8.82 -1.38 -2.59
C ASP A 165 7.81 -0.55 -1.76
N ALA A 166 6.95 0.22 -2.45
CA ALA A 166 6.05 1.19 -1.83
C ALA A 166 4.98 0.52 -0.97
N ARG A 167 4.62 1.17 0.14
CA ARG A 167 3.59 0.69 1.07
C ARG A 167 2.52 1.74 1.33
N VAL A 168 1.26 1.36 1.15
CA VAL A 168 0.09 2.19 1.50
C VAL A 168 -0.76 1.44 2.52
N TYR A 169 -0.96 1.97 3.72
CA TYR A 169 -1.68 1.24 4.78
C TYR A 169 -2.38 2.09 5.84
N GLY A 170 -3.18 1.48 6.72
CA GLY A 170 -4.07 2.21 7.62
C GLY A 170 -5.23 2.83 6.83
N ASP A 171 -5.71 4.00 7.21
CA ASP A 171 -6.82 4.72 6.53
C ASP A 171 -6.38 5.55 5.31
N ALA A 172 -5.18 5.29 4.78
CA ALA A 172 -4.54 6.13 3.77
C ALA A 172 -5.29 6.10 2.43
N ARG A 173 -5.29 7.24 1.73
CA ARG A 173 -5.94 7.40 0.43
C ARG A 173 -4.95 7.92 -0.61
N VAL A 174 -4.77 7.18 -1.70
CA VAL A 174 -3.97 7.58 -2.85
C VAL A 174 -4.87 7.63 -4.09
N TYR A 175 -5.05 8.81 -4.70
CA TYR A 175 -5.99 8.93 -5.82
C TYR A 175 -5.67 10.03 -6.84
N GLY A 176 -6.47 10.14 -7.91
CA GLY A 176 -6.16 11.02 -9.04
C GLY A 176 -4.93 10.51 -9.79
N ASN A 177 -4.05 11.39 -10.25
CA ASN A 177 -2.81 11.03 -10.95
C ASN A 177 -1.63 10.79 -10.00
N ALA A 178 -1.88 10.42 -8.74
CA ALA A 178 -0.84 10.35 -7.71
C ALA A 178 0.08 9.15 -7.87
N TRP A 179 1.38 9.32 -7.60
CA TRP A 179 2.40 8.27 -7.73
C TRP A 179 3.08 8.03 -6.38
N VAL A 180 3.14 6.76 -5.96
CA VAL A 180 3.88 6.33 -4.76
C VAL A 180 4.85 5.22 -5.18
N TYR A 181 6.16 5.45 -5.05
CA TYR A 181 7.14 4.46 -5.53
C TYR A 181 8.50 4.45 -4.83
N GLY A 182 9.33 3.43 -5.10
CA GLY A 182 10.55 3.18 -4.30
C GLY A 182 10.18 2.69 -2.91
N ASP A 183 10.97 2.99 -1.88
CA ASP A 183 10.72 2.59 -0.48
C ASP A 183 9.67 3.46 0.25
N ALA A 184 8.83 4.17 -0.50
CA ALA A 184 7.91 5.18 0.03
C ALA A 184 6.81 4.56 0.89
N ARG A 185 6.41 5.27 1.95
CA ARG A 185 5.33 4.85 2.86
C ARG A 185 4.26 5.92 2.99
N VAL A 186 3.02 5.56 2.75
CA VAL A 186 1.84 6.41 2.99
C VAL A 186 0.91 5.70 3.96
N TYR A 187 0.69 6.26 5.16
CA TYR A 187 -0.11 5.57 6.18
C TYR A 187 -0.87 6.45 7.17
N GLY A 188 -1.70 5.85 8.04
CA GLY A 188 -2.60 6.59 8.91
C GLY A 188 -3.72 7.23 8.09
N ASN A 189 -4.18 8.43 8.44
CA ASN A 189 -5.23 9.15 7.72
C ASN A 189 -4.70 9.98 6.53
N ALA A 190 -3.55 9.63 5.96
CA ALA A 190 -2.85 10.45 4.98
C ALA A 190 -3.52 10.42 3.60
N TRP A 191 -3.59 11.57 2.93
CA TRP A 191 -4.20 11.72 1.60
C TRP A 191 -3.15 12.20 0.60
N VAL A 192 -2.95 11.45 -0.49
CA VAL A 192 -2.06 11.82 -1.60
C VAL A 192 -2.88 11.83 -2.89
N TYR A 193 -3.03 12.99 -3.53
CA TYR A 193 -3.88 13.12 -4.71
C TYR A 193 -3.44 14.18 -5.72
N GLY A 194 -4.16 14.31 -6.85
CA GLY A 194 -3.69 15.15 -7.97
C GLY A 194 -2.45 14.53 -8.62
N ASP A 195 -1.50 15.34 -9.09
CA ASP A 195 -0.25 14.88 -9.71
C ASP A 195 0.90 14.66 -8.70
N ALA A 196 0.54 14.46 -7.42
CA ALA A 196 1.47 14.37 -6.31
C ALA A 196 2.36 13.11 -6.39
N ARG A 197 3.64 13.23 -5.99
CA ARG A 197 4.60 12.12 -6.02
C ARG A 197 5.32 11.90 -4.70
N VAL A 198 5.20 10.71 -4.13
CA VAL A 198 5.96 10.27 -2.95
C VAL A 198 6.94 9.18 -3.37
N TYR A 199 8.25 9.39 -3.19
CA TYR A 199 9.24 8.41 -3.65
C TYR A 199 10.57 8.36 -2.90
N GLY A 200 11.36 7.31 -3.12
CA GLY A 200 12.54 7.03 -2.29
C GLY A 200 12.11 6.58 -0.89
N ASN A 201 12.89 6.87 0.15
CA ASN A 201 12.58 6.51 1.54
C ASN A 201 11.53 7.42 2.22
N ALA A 202 10.71 8.13 1.44
CA ALA A 202 9.85 9.20 1.94
C ALA A 202 8.60 8.68 2.66
N TRP A 203 8.23 9.33 3.77
CA TRP A 203 7.08 8.93 4.60
C TRP A 203 6.03 10.05 4.64
N VAL A 204 4.78 9.72 4.35
CA VAL A 204 3.62 10.61 4.50
C VAL A 204 2.61 9.95 5.42
N TYR A 205 2.32 10.52 6.60
CA TYR A 205 1.47 9.86 7.58
C TYR A 205 0.68 10.78 8.52
N GLY A 206 -0.16 10.21 9.39
CA GLY A 206 -1.09 11.00 10.21
C GLY A 206 -2.18 11.61 9.33
N ASP A 207 -2.63 12.83 9.63
CA ASP A 207 -3.68 13.53 8.85
C ASP A 207 -3.14 14.36 7.68
N ALA A 208 -1.93 14.03 7.20
CA ALA A 208 -1.21 14.81 6.20
C ALA A 208 -1.93 14.78 4.85
N ARG A 209 -1.96 15.93 4.17
CA ARG A 209 -2.55 16.07 2.83
C ARG A 209 -1.51 16.54 1.83
N MET A 210 -1.33 15.77 0.77
CA MET A 210 -0.42 16.06 -0.32
C MET A 210 -1.16 16.11 -1.65
N TYR A 211 -1.07 17.22 -2.39
CA TYR A 211 -1.80 17.39 -3.65
C TYR A 211 -1.16 18.34 -4.67
N GLY A 212 -1.77 18.52 -5.84
CA GLY A 212 -1.18 19.28 -6.95
C GLY A 212 0.06 18.57 -7.51
N ASN A 213 1.08 19.32 -7.90
CA ASN A 213 2.37 18.79 -8.42
C ASN A 213 3.41 18.55 -7.31
N ALA A 214 2.98 18.46 -6.05
CA ALA A 214 3.87 18.34 -4.90
C ALA A 214 4.75 17.08 -5.00
N ARG A 215 5.97 17.17 -4.48
CA ARG A 215 6.91 16.03 -4.41
C ARG A 215 7.49 15.88 -3.02
N VAL A 216 7.44 14.67 -2.48
CA VAL A 216 8.10 14.28 -1.23
C VAL A 216 9.04 13.13 -1.53
N TYR A 217 10.35 13.30 -1.30
CA TYR A 217 11.32 12.28 -1.66
C TYR A 217 12.60 12.26 -0.83
N GLY A 218 13.45 11.24 -1.02
CA GLY A 218 14.60 11.00 -0.13
C GLY A 218 14.10 10.48 1.22
N ASP A 219 14.76 10.85 2.33
CA ASP A 219 14.38 10.43 3.69
C ASP A 219 13.34 11.35 4.36
N ALA A 220 12.63 12.16 3.55
CA ALA A 220 11.75 13.21 4.02
C ALA A 220 10.50 12.66 4.70
N ARG A 221 10.00 13.38 5.70
CA ARG A 221 8.80 13.01 6.46
C ARG A 221 7.80 14.14 6.48
N VAL A 222 6.56 13.83 6.07
CA VAL A 222 5.42 14.74 6.13
C VAL A 222 4.33 14.11 6.99
N TYR A 223 3.95 14.75 8.10
CA TYR A 223 2.98 14.14 9.02
C TYR A 223 2.13 15.10 9.86
N GLY A 224 1.19 14.56 10.64
CA GLY A 224 0.20 15.36 11.37
C GLY A 224 -0.71 16.13 10.39
N ASP A 225 -1.23 17.28 10.77
CA ASP A 225 -2.15 18.08 9.92
C ASP A 225 -1.48 18.85 8.76
N ALA A 226 -0.29 18.42 8.32
CA ALA A 226 0.50 19.14 7.33
C ALA A 226 -0.16 19.14 5.95
N ARG A 227 -0.08 20.27 5.25
CA ARG A 227 -0.50 20.40 3.84
C ARG A 227 0.71 20.66 2.96
N VAL A 228 0.94 19.80 1.98
CA VAL A 228 2.01 19.95 0.97
C VAL A 228 1.37 19.95 -0.42
N TYR A 229 1.38 21.08 -1.12
CA TYR A 229 0.66 21.21 -2.37
C TYR A 229 1.34 22.10 -3.41
N GLY A 230 0.65 22.37 -4.52
CA GLY A 230 1.17 23.22 -5.60
C GLY A 230 2.42 22.61 -6.21
N ASN A 231 3.51 23.36 -6.26
CA ASN A 231 4.81 22.88 -6.78
C ASN A 231 5.82 22.62 -5.65
N ALA A 232 5.35 22.41 -4.43
CA ALA A 232 6.19 22.13 -3.27
C ALA A 232 7.12 20.93 -3.47
N ARG A 233 8.33 21.02 -2.92
CA ARG A 233 9.31 19.94 -2.89
C ARG A 233 9.86 19.80 -1.48
N VAL A 234 9.55 18.68 -0.82
CA VAL A 234 10.09 18.32 0.49
C VAL A 234 11.04 17.14 0.27
N TYR A 235 12.32 17.29 0.56
CA TYR A 235 13.28 16.22 0.30
C TYR A 235 14.48 16.19 1.25
N GLY A 236 15.35 15.19 1.07
CA GLY A 236 16.46 14.94 2.00
C GLY A 236 15.92 14.52 3.35
N ASP A 237 16.51 15.01 4.44
CA ASP A 237 16.08 14.69 5.81
C ASP A 237 15.00 15.63 6.36
N ALA A 238 14.34 16.42 5.50
CA ALA A 238 13.36 17.42 5.91
C ALA A 238 12.18 16.78 6.66
N ARG A 239 11.78 17.39 7.78
CA ARG A 239 10.60 17.00 8.56
C ARG A 239 9.60 18.14 8.56
N VAL A 240 8.42 17.90 7.98
CA VAL A 240 7.32 18.88 7.87
C VAL A 240 6.09 18.30 8.55
N TYR A 241 5.63 18.91 9.63
CA TYR A 241 4.48 18.36 10.35
C TYR A 241 3.67 19.38 11.15
N GLY A 242 2.57 18.91 11.73
CA GLY A 242 1.66 19.73 12.54
C GLY A 242 0.88 20.69 11.65
N ASN A 243 0.84 21.98 11.99
CA ASN A 243 0.07 22.97 11.25
C ASN A 243 0.78 23.50 9.99
N ALA A 244 1.61 22.70 9.33
CA ALA A 244 2.41 23.12 8.18
C ALA A 244 1.55 23.45 6.94
N GLU A 245 2.00 24.43 6.16
CA GLU A 245 1.49 24.76 4.83
C GLU A 245 2.64 25.02 3.84
N VAL A 246 2.93 24.04 2.98
CA VAL A 246 4.04 24.09 2.02
C VAL A 246 3.46 24.00 0.61
N CYS A 247 3.41 25.11 -0.13
CA CYS A 247 2.73 25.21 -1.43
C CYS A 247 3.66 25.43 -2.63
N GLU A 248 4.90 25.81 -2.37
CA GLU A 248 5.94 26.08 -3.36
C GLU A 248 7.29 25.59 -2.85
N GLN A 249 8.29 25.55 -3.73
CA GLN A 249 9.63 25.08 -3.37
C GLN A 249 10.26 25.92 -2.24
N ARG A 250 9.93 27.22 -2.17
CA ARG A 250 10.46 28.13 -1.14
C ARG A 250 9.72 28.04 0.19
N SER A 251 8.61 27.33 0.31
CA SER A 251 7.86 27.26 1.58
C SER A 251 8.53 26.39 2.64
N VAL A 252 9.61 25.68 2.29
CA VAL A 252 10.39 24.83 3.18
C VAL A 252 11.87 24.94 2.86
N ILE A 253 12.70 24.93 3.90
CA ILE A 253 14.15 24.81 3.80
C ILE A 253 14.66 23.89 4.90
N TRP A 254 15.76 23.21 4.66
CA TRP A 254 16.46 22.48 5.70
C TRP A 254 17.96 22.64 5.54
N PHE A 255 18.64 22.49 6.67
CA PHE A 255 20.08 22.52 6.78
C PHE A 255 20.50 21.25 7.54
N SER A 256 21.41 20.49 6.95
CA SER A 256 21.98 19.28 7.54
C SER A 256 23.31 19.60 8.23
N VAL A 257 23.76 18.74 9.14
CA VAL A 257 25.02 18.92 9.89
C VAL A 257 24.99 20.21 10.71
N VAL A 258 23.89 20.46 11.42
CA VAL A 258 23.69 21.67 12.22
C VAL A 258 23.62 21.36 13.71
N GLY A 259 24.28 22.22 14.49
CA GLY A 259 24.37 22.13 15.94
C GLY A 259 25.22 20.96 16.41
N THR A 260 25.27 20.77 17.72
CA THR A 260 26.21 19.83 18.37
C THR A 260 26.02 18.36 17.98
N GLU A 261 24.83 17.98 17.51
CA GLU A 261 24.50 16.60 17.12
C GLU A 261 24.53 16.38 15.59
N ASN A 262 24.97 17.36 14.80
CA ASN A 262 25.02 17.27 13.32
C ASN A 262 23.70 16.87 12.63
N GLY A 263 22.56 17.16 13.26
CA GLY A 263 21.25 16.82 12.72
C GLY A 263 20.68 17.85 11.76
N THR A 264 19.43 17.64 11.37
CA THR A 264 18.74 18.45 10.37
C THR A 264 17.78 19.45 11.01
N LEU A 265 18.00 20.74 10.75
CA LEU A 265 17.05 21.81 11.06
C LEU A 265 16.14 22.02 9.85
N THR A 266 14.83 21.87 10.01
CA THR A 266 13.85 22.17 8.95
C THR A 266 13.00 23.37 9.36
N ILE A 267 12.88 24.38 8.48
CA ILE A 267 12.01 25.54 8.65
C ILE A 267 10.97 25.57 7.53
N TYR A 268 9.72 25.83 7.87
CA TYR A 268 8.62 25.86 6.91
C TYR A 268 7.50 26.81 7.32
N LYS A 269 6.67 27.23 6.35
CA LYS A 269 5.46 28.02 6.61
C LYS A 269 4.39 27.17 7.31
N SER A 270 3.68 27.76 8.26
CA SER A 270 2.43 27.24 8.84
C SER A 270 1.21 27.74 8.05
N LYS A 271 0.03 27.20 8.38
CA LYS A 271 -1.26 27.69 7.86
C LYS A 271 -1.65 29.09 8.33
N ASP A 272 -1.05 29.60 9.42
CA ASP A 272 -1.26 30.97 9.90
C ASP A 272 -0.23 31.97 9.34
N GLY A 273 0.69 31.51 8.49
CA GLY A 273 1.73 32.32 7.87
C GLY A 273 2.99 32.50 8.71
N SER A 274 3.03 32.01 9.96
CA SER A 274 4.25 31.98 10.76
C SER A 274 5.27 30.96 10.22
N LEU A 275 6.51 31.06 10.70
CA LEU A 275 7.56 30.09 10.40
C LEU A 275 7.69 29.12 11.58
N LEU A 276 7.61 27.83 11.26
CA LEU A 276 7.85 26.74 12.18
C LEU A 276 9.25 26.19 11.97
N ALA A 277 9.91 25.79 13.05
CA ALA A 277 11.21 25.14 13.06
C ALA A 277 11.12 23.77 13.73
N THR A 278 11.85 22.81 13.18
CA THR A 278 11.95 21.45 13.72
C THR A 278 13.40 21.03 13.76
N ARG A 279 13.82 20.50 14.91
CA ARG A 279 15.18 19.98 15.10
C ARG A 279 15.19 18.99 16.26
N GLY A 280 15.60 17.74 15.98
CA GLY A 280 15.56 16.68 16.98
C GLY A 280 14.14 16.47 17.50
N CYS A 281 13.93 16.64 18.80
CA CYS A 281 12.62 16.58 19.45
C CYS A 281 11.90 17.94 19.51
N PHE A 282 12.56 19.04 19.12
CA PHE A 282 11.94 20.35 19.15
C PHE A 282 10.96 20.54 17.99
N SER A 283 9.81 21.12 18.32
CA SER A 283 8.80 21.62 17.41
C SER A 283 8.26 22.94 17.94
N GLY A 284 8.16 23.96 17.09
CA GLY A 284 7.56 25.24 17.47
C GLY A 284 7.78 26.31 16.43
N THR A 285 7.41 27.53 16.76
CA THR A 285 7.77 28.70 15.97
C THR A 285 9.28 28.92 15.98
N VAL A 286 9.77 29.64 14.98
CA VAL A 286 11.17 30.07 14.90
C VAL A 286 11.59 30.86 16.14
N ASP A 287 10.72 31.71 16.68
CA ASP A 287 11.03 32.51 17.87
C ASP A 287 11.14 31.65 19.14
N GLU A 288 10.23 30.68 19.31
CA GLU A 288 10.33 29.69 20.38
C GLU A 288 11.61 28.84 20.26
N PHE A 289 12.00 28.48 19.04
CA PHE A 289 13.23 27.74 18.79
C PHE A 289 14.46 28.53 19.21
N LEU A 290 14.56 29.79 18.80
CA LEU A 290 15.67 30.67 19.17
C LEU A 290 15.70 30.92 20.69
N ALA A 291 14.55 31.18 21.31
CA ALA A 291 14.45 31.33 22.76
C ALA A 291 14.90 30.07 23.51
N LYS A 292 14.53 28.88 23.01
CA LYS A 292 14.96 27.61 23.61
C LYS A 292 16.45 27.38 23.40
N SER A 293 16.96 27.61 22.18
CA SER A 293 18.38 27.54 21.85
C SER A 293 19.22 28.43 22.77
N ALA A 294 18.74 29.64 23.06
CA ALA A 294 19.39 30.58 23.97
C ALA A 294 19.60 30.05 25.40
N GLN A 295 18.70 29.17 25.87
CA GLN A 295 18.76 28.57 27.20
C GLN A 295 19.67 27.34 27.29
N VAL A 296 19.84 26.60 26.20
CA VAL A 296 20.42 25.24 26.23
C VAL A 296 21.76 25.11 25.51
N HIS A 297 22.12 26.06 24.64
CA HIS A 297 23.30 25.97 23.79
C HIS A 297 24.34 27.07 24.07
N ASP A 298 25.59 26.78 23.69
CA ASP A 298 26.70 27.73 23.75
C ASP A 298 26.57 28.85 22.70
N GLU A 299 27.39 29.90 22.82
CA GLU A 299 27.31 31.07 21.94
C GLU A 299 27.50 30.73 20.46
N LYS A 300 28.42 29.80 20.18
CA LYS A 300 28.70 29.34 18.81
C LYS A 300 27.47 28.71 18.17
N THR A 301 26.83 27.77 18.86
CA THR A 301 25.67 27.02 18.35
C THR A 301 24.43 27.91 18.25
N LYS A 302 24.21 28.79 19.23
CA LYS A 302 23.15 29.80 19.16
C LYS A 302 23.30 30.67 17.92
N ARG A 303 24.50 31.18 17.68
CA ARG A 303 24.80 32.04 16.53
C ARG A 303 24.64 31.32 15.20
N GLU A 304 25.04 30.05 15.13
CA GLU A 304 24.80 29.20 13.96
C GLU A 304 23.29 29.12 13.63
N TYR A 305 22.46 28.80 14.63
CA TYR A 305 21.01 28.72 14.44
C TYR A 305 20.36 30.04 14.01
N GLU A 306 20.75 31.16 14.63
CA GLU A 306 20.29 32.50 14.22
C GLU A 306 20.59 32.77 12.74
N LEU A 307 21.83 32.54 12.30
CA LEU A 307 22.23 32.79 10.91
C LEU A 307 21.43 31.94 9.92
N LEU A 308 21.26 30.65 10.21
CA LEU A 308 20.47 29.75 9.36
C LEU A 308 19.00 30.14 9.30
N ILE A 309 18.45 30.60 10.42
CA ILE A 309 17.07 31.10 10.48
C ILE A 309 16.91 32.41 9.70
N GLU A 310 17.86 33.33 9.75
CA GLU A 310 17.82 34.54 8.94
C GLU A 310 17.87 34.22 7.44
N VAL A 311 18.69 33.25 7.03
CA VAL A 311 18.68 32.71 5.66
C VAL A 311 17.31 32.12 5.32
N ALA A 312 16.68 31.38 6.24
CA ALA A 312 15.36 30.80 6.04
C ALA A 312 14.28 31.88 5.88
N LYS A 313 14.23 32.88 6.78
CA LYS A 313 13.31 34.03 6.70
C LYS A 313 13.43 34.74 5.35
N SER A 314 14.65 35.06 4.95
CA SER A 314 14.91 35.73 3.67
C SER A 314 14.40 34.95 2.46
N ARG A 315 14.53 33.61 2.46
CA ARG A 315 14.10 32.76 1.33
C ARG A 315 12.62 32.44 1.32
N ILE A 316 12.01 32.30 2.51
CA ILE A 316 10.62 31.86 2.66
C ILE A 316 9.66 33.05 2.57
N LEU A 317 10.06 34.22 3.11
CA LEU A 317 9.23 35.43 3.18
C LEU A 317 9.56 36.49 2.11
N GLY A 318 10.71 36.38 1.44
CA GLY A 318 11.13 37.25 0.34
C GLY A 318 10.78 36.70 -1.04
#